data_AF-A0A2V9U5E7-F1
#
_entry.id   AF-A0A2V9U5E7-F1
#
_cell.length_a   1.000
_cell.length_b   1.000
_cell.length_c   1.000
_cell.angle_alpha   90.00
_cell.angle_beta   90.00
_cell.angle_gamma   90.00
#
_symmetry.space_group_name_H-M   'P 1'
#
loop_
_entity.id
_entity.type
_entity.pdbx_description
1 polymer ?
#
loop_
_entity_poly.entity_id
_entity_poly.type
_entity_poly.pdbx_seq_one_letter_code
_entity_poly.pdbx_strand_id
1 'polypeptide(L)'
;MLAGWLAFACATALAQEKPPASEPAPTSQAKPPDRPGAEYSGMYSFLKEGEFVQVTVEDAGRVTGFVSRYGDIESDKGVFLDQFFKTGKLEGASLTFTTDVVHGTAYEFKGTVGRGEGKKPGDEAYYVLKGMLTERVTDVNQKTSSKSREVTFKAFPSDAGPEPSRK
;
A
#
# COMPACT_ATOMS: atom_id res chain seq x y z
N MET A 1 -43.36 -55.79 -19.05
CA MET A 1 -42.40 -56.11 -17.98
C MET A 1 -41.02 -55.77 -18.52
N LEU A 2 -40.48 -54.59 -18.17
CA LEU A 2 -39.36 -54.38 -17.22
C LEU A 2 -38.00 -54.76 -17.88
N ALA A 3 -37.20 -53.82 -18.40
CA ALA A 3 -36.34 -52.83 -17.74
C ALA A 3 -35.12 -53.45 -17.00
N GLY A 4 -33.91 -52.94 -17.30
CA GLY A 4 -32.64 -53.18 -16.59
C GLY A 4 -31.59 -53.89 -17.46
N TRP A 5 -30.30 -53.51 -17.54
CA TRP A 5 -29.53 -52.66 -16.64
C TRP A 5 -28.27 -52.11 -17.35
N LEU A 6 -27.81 -50.95 -16.86
CA LEU A 6 -26.59 -50.24 -17.19
C LEU A 6 -25.32 -51.07 -16.97
N ALA A 7 -24.37 -50.96 -17.89
CA ALA A 7 -22.98 -51.32 -17.68
C ALA A 7 -22.26 -50.19 -16.90
N PHE A 8 -21.70 -50.52 -15.73
CA PHE A 8 -20.81 -49.64 -14.96
C PHE A 8 -19.37 -49.96 -15.37
N ALA A 9 -18.73 -49.07 -16.13
CA ALA A 9 -17.30 -49.15 -16.41
C ALA A 9 -16.54 -48.36 -15.32
N CYS A 10 -15.73 -49.07 -14.54
CA CYS A 10 -14.85 -48.51 -13.53
C CYS A 10 -13.56 -48.03 -14.21
N ALA A 11 -13.40 -46.71 -14.39
CA ALA A 11 -12.14 -46.12 -14.80
C ALA A 11 -11.39 -45.63 -13.56
N THR A 12 -10.28 -46.30 -13.24
CA THR A 12 -9.31 -45.90 -12.22
C THR A 12 -8.65 -44.58 -12.60
N ALA A 13 -8.87 -43.54 -11.79
CA ALA A 13 -8.19 -42.26 -11.92
C ALA A 13 -6.73 -42.39 -11.44
N LEU A 14 -5.78 -42.00 -12.29
CA LEU A 14 -4.40 -41.79 -11.90
C LEU A 14 -4.32 -40.51 -11.05
N ALA A 15 -3.82 -40.64 -9.81
CA ALA A 15 -3.46 -39.52 -8.97
C ALA A 15 -2.22 -38.82 -9.56
N GLN A 16 -2.37 -37.58 -10.02
CA GLN A 16 -1.24 -36.70 -10.32
C GLN A 16 -0.80 -36.03 -9.01
N GLU A 17 0.40 -36.33 -8.54
CA GLU A 17 1.07 -35.56 -7.49
C GLU A 17 1.29 -34.12 -7.98
N LYS A 18 0.67 -33.18 -7.27
CA LYS A 18 0.82 -31.74 -7.44
C LYS A 18 2.22 -31.33 -6.98
N PRO A 19 3.08 -30.75 -7.82
CA PRO A 19 4.37 -30.23 -7.35
C PRO A 19 4.13 -29.14 -6.29
N PRO A 20 5.03 -29.04 -5.28
CA PRO A 20 4.86 -28.09 -4.19
C PRO A 20 4.84 -26.66 -4.75
N ALA A 21 3.89 -25.89 -4.24
CA ALA A 21 3.75 -24.47 -4.55
C ALA A 21 5.07 -23.76 -4.24
N SER A 22 5.62 -23.07 -5.24
CA SER A 22 6.74 -22.15 -5.07
C SER A 22 6.36 -21.13 -3.98
N GLU A 23 7.17 -21.08 -2.93
CA GLU A 23 7.22 -19.95 -1.99
C GLU A 23 7.28 -18.63 -2.78
N PRO A 24 6.49 -17.60 -2.42
CA PRO A 24 6.65 -16.30 -3.04
C PRO A 24 8.03 -15.77 -2.68
N ALA A 25 8.89 -15.62 -3.69
CA ALA A 25 10.18 -14.96 -3.54
C ALA A 25 9.97 -13.57 -2.90
N PRO A 26 10.89 -13.10 -2.04
CA PRO A 26 10.84 -11.74 -1.54
C PRO A 26 10.87 -10.80 -2.75
N THR A 27 9.85 -9.95 -2.88
CA THR A 27 9.78 -8.94 -3.93
C THR A 27 10.96 -7.99 -3.74
N SER A 28 12.05 -8.26 -4.46
CA SER A 28 13.15 -7.33 -4.66
C SER A 28 12.54 -6.08 -5.30
N GLN A 29 12.40 -5.01 -4.50
CA GLN A 29 11.87 -3.75 -4.99
C GLN A 29 12.79 -3.25 -6.10
N ALA A 30 12.27 -3.25 -7.33
CA ALA A 30 13.01 -2.84 -8.51
C ALA A 30 13.46 -1.38 -8.35
N LYS A 31 14.66 -1.07 -8.87
CA LYS A 31 15.17 0.30 -8.99
C LYS A 31 14.04 1.22 -9.47
N PRO A 32 13.83 2.40 -8.83
CA PRO A 32 12.82 3.34 -9.29
C PRO A 32 13.04 3.61 -10.79
N PRO A 33 11.99 3.50 -11.63
CA PRO A 33 12.10 3.79 -13.06
C PRO A 33 12.64 5.21 -13.28
N ASP A 34 13.39 5.43 -14.37
CA ASP A 34 13.93 6.75 -14.77
C ASP A 34 12.81 7.68 -15.25
N ARG A 35 11.89 8.04 -14.35
CA ARG A 35 10.81 9.01 -14.60
C ARG A 35 10.72 10.02 -13.46
N PRO A 36 10.34 11.28 -13.73
CA PRO A 36 10.32 12.34 -12.72
C PRO A 36 9.47 11.95 -11.50
N GLY A 37 10.05 12.09 -10.31
CA GLY A 37 9.38 11.82 -9.05
C GLY A 37 9.32 10.35 -8.65
N ALA A 38 9.81 9.42 -9.48
CA ALA A 38 9.89 8.00 -9.12
C ALA A 38 10.69 7.77 -7.84
N GLU A 39 11.68 8.62 -7.55
CA GLU A 39 12.49 8.58 -6.33
C GLU A 39 11.68 8.80 -5.04
N TYR A 40 10.47 9.35 -5.13
CA TYR A 40 9.55 9.50 -4.00
C TYR A 40 8.60 8.31 -3.82
N SER A 41 8.70 7.29 -4.67
CA SER A 41 7.92 6.06 -4.49
C SER A 41 8.52 5.22 -3.36
N GLY A 42 7.66 4.62 -2.54
CA GLY A 42 8.07 3.81 -1.40
C GLY A 42 7.02 3.73 -0.32
N MET A 43 7.38 3.10 0.79
CA MET A 43 6.57 3.05 2.01
C MET A 43 6.98 4.20 2.93
N TYR A 44 5.99 4.89 3.49
CA TYR A 44 6.20 5.94 4.47
C TYR A 44 5.41 5.64 5.74
N SER A 45 5.95 6.02 6.90
CA SER A 45 5.24 5.92 8.18
C SER A 45 3.89 6.62 8.13
N PHE A 46 2.91 6.15 8.89
CA PHE A 46 1.62 6.84 9.03
C PHE A 46 1.39 7.32 10.47
N LEU A 47 0.14 7.31 10.95
CA LEU A 47 -0.25 7.95 12.20
C LEU A 47 0.18 7.19 13.45
N LYS A 48 0.19 5.86 13.40
CA LYS A 48 0.62 4.99 14.50
C LYS A 48 1.75 4.08 14.04
N GLU A 49 2.52 3.57 14.99
CA GLU A 49 3.54 2.56 14.73
C GLU A 49 2.92 1.31 14.07
N GLY A 50 3.55 0.81 13.01
CA GLY A 50 3.04 -0.28 12.20
C GLY A 50 2.05 0.13 11.10
N GLU A 51 1.50 1.35 11.14
CA GLU A 51 0.71 1.90 10.04
C GLU A 51 1.62 2.59 9.01
N PHE A 52 1.27 2.49 7.73
CA PHE A 52 2.07 3.06 6.65
C PHE A 52 1.22 3.51 5.47
N VAL A 53 1.79 4.36 4.63
CA VAL A 53 1.27 4.70 3.31
C VAL A 53 2.26 4.23 2.26
N GLN A 54 1.81 3.40 1.32
CA GLN A 54 2.57 3.10 0.12
C GLN A 54 2.25 4.16 -0.94
N VAL A 55 3.29 4.79 -1.48
CA VAL A 55 3.19 5.75 -2.56
C VAL A 55 3.92 5.19 -3.78
N THR A 56 3.22 5.16 -4.90
CA THR A 56 3.81 4.87 -6.21
C THR A 56 3.53 6.07 -7.10
N VAL A 57 4.57 6.82 -7.44
CA VAL A 57 4.45 7.78 -8.54
C VAL A 57 4.38 6.95 -9.82
N GLU A 58 3.57 7.37 -10.79
CA GLU A 58 3.40 6.79 -12.12
C GLU A 58 3.73 7.86 -13.17
N ASP A 59 3.47 7.56 -14.45
CA ASP A 59 3.67 8.52 -15.53
C ASP A 59 2.79 9.77 -15.39
N ALA A 60 3.27 10.89 -15.95
CA ALA A 60 2.58 12.17 -15.93
C ALA A 60 2.18 12.68 -14.52
N GLY A 61 2.91 12.25 -13.48
CA GLY A 61 2.68 12.69 -12.09
C GLY A 61 1.43 12.10 -11.45
N ARG A 62 0.81 11.06 -12.04
CA ARG A 62 -0.23 10.29 -11.35
C ARG A 62 0.38 9.58 -10.14
N VAL A 63 -0.36 9.51 -9.04
CA VAL A 63 0.08 8.79 -7.84
C VAL A 63 -0.95 7.72 -7.49
N THR A 64 -0.49 6.49 -7.34
CA THR A 64 -1.26 5.35 -6.83
C THR A 64 -0.65 4.87 -5.52
N GLY A 65 -1.38 4.01 -4.80
CA GLY A 65 -0.97 3.60 -3.47
C GLY A 65 -2.13 3.21 -2.59
N PHE A 66 -1.82 3.00 -1.32
CA PHE A 66 -2.79 2.72 -0.28
C PHE A 66 -2.26 3.13 1.09
N VAL A 67 -3.17 3.41 2.03
CA VAL A 67 -2.87 3.53 3.45
C VAL A 67 -3.20 2.20 4.11
N SER A 68 -2.22 1.57 4.76
CA SER A 68 -2.44 0.40 5.62
C SER A 68 -2.48 0.85 7.07
N ARG A 69 -3.62 0.63 7.74
CA ARG A 69 -3.82 1.04 9.12
C ARG A 69 -4.62 0.04 9.93
N TYR A 70 -4.56 0.13 11.25
CA TYR A 70 -5.38 -0.71 12.11
C TYR A 70 -6.84 -0.29 12.03
N GLY A 71 -7.73 -1.28 11.99
CA GLY A 71 -9.14 -1.09 12.30
C GLY A 71 -9.31 -0.54 13.72
N ASP A 72 -10.14 0.50 13.86
CA ASP A 72 -10.42 1.17 15.13
C ASP A 72 -11.84 0.83 15.66
N ILE A 73 -12.67 0.11 14.89
CA ILE A 73 -14.02 -0.27 15.31
C ILE A 73 -14.01 -1.69 15.90
N GLU A 74 -15.03 -2.01 16.69
CA GLU A 74 -15.08 -3.28 17.42
C GLU A 74 -14.96 -4.52 16.51
N SER A 75 -15.55 -4.46 15.32
CA SER A 75 -15.56 -5.57 14.36
C SER A 75 -14.23 -5.82 13.64
N ASP A 76 -13.32 -4.83 13.61
CA ASP A 76 -12.06 -4.90 12.87
C ASP A 76 -10.83 -4.51 13.70
N LYS A 77 -11.00 -4.37 15.02
CA LYS A 77 -9.96 -3.88 15.92
C LYS A 77 -8.68 -4.71 15.78
N GLY A 78 -7.60 -4.05 15.38
CA GLY A 78 -6.28 -4.68 15.21
C GLY A 78 -6.09 -5.44 13.89
N VAL A 79 -7.09 -5.49 13.01
CA VAL A 79 -6.95 -5.97 11.63
C VAL A 79 -6.32 -4.88 10.78
N PHE A 80 -5.40 -5.25 9.88
CA PHE A 80 -4.87 -4.32 8.88
C PHE A 80 -5.90 -4.08 7.79
N LEU A 81 -6.21 -2.80 7.56
CA LEU A 81 -7.11 -2.34 6.53
C LEU A 81 -6.31 -1.55 5.50
N ASP A 82 -6.34 -2.01 4.26
CA ASP A 82 -5.72 -1.32 3.13
C ASP A 82 -6.74 -0.42 2.44
N GLN A 83 -6.48 0.89 2.49
CA GLN A 83 -7.30 1.94 1.91
C GLN A 83 -6.62 2.50 0.66
N PHE A 84 -7.04 2.00 -0.49
CA PHE A 84 -6.48 2.40 -1.79
C PHE A 84 -6.71 3.87 -2.11
N PHE A 85 -5.78 4.46 -2.84
CA PHE A 85 -5.92 5.81 -3.36
C PHE A 85 -7.02 5.85 -4.42
N LYS A 86 -8.06 6.64 -4.16
CA LYS A 86 -9.10 6.98 -5.14
C LYS A 86 -8.56 7.96 -6.18
N THR A 87 -7.79 8.94 -5.73
CA THR A 87 -7.05 9.88 -6.59
C THR A 87 -5.70 10.19 -5.97
N GLY A 88 -4.70 10.47 -6.80
CA GLY A 88 -3.39 10.90 -6.35
C GLY A 88 -2.64 11.63 -7.45
N LYS A 89 -1.89 12.67 -7.07
CA LYS A 89 -1.15 13.51 -8.00
C LYS A 89 0.11 14.10 -7.35
N LEU A 90 1.18 14.12 -8.13
CA LEU A 90 2.44 14.81 -7.85
C LEU A 90 2.67 15.86 -8.93
N GLU A 91 2.72 17.14 -8.53
CA GLU A 91 3.05 18.27 -9.40
C GLU A 91 4.29 18.99 -8.85
N GLY A 92 5.44 18.75 -9.48
CA GLY A 92 6.72 19.18 -8.91
C GLY A 92 6.95 18.50 -7.56
N ALA A 93 6.93 19.28 -6.48
CA ALA A 93 7.01 18.76 -5.11
C ALA A 93 5.65 18.62 -4.42
N SER A 94 4.56 19.13 -5.00
CA SER A 94 3.23 19.10 -4.39
C SER A 94 2.59 17.73 -4.55
N LEU A 95 2.37 17.04 -3.43
CA LEU A 95 1.73 15.73 -3.37
C LEU A 95 0.32 15.87 -2.79
N THR A 96 -0.65 15.30 -3.50
CA THR A 96 -2.02 15.16 -3.02
C THR A 96 -2.51 13.74 -3.24
N PHE A 97 -3.30 13.21 -2.31
CA PHE A 97 -4.06 11.98 -2.52
C PHE A 97 -5.35 11.98 -1.71
N THR A 98 -6.32 11.18 -2.18
CA THR A 98 -7.50 10.80 -1.41
C THR A 98 -7.65 9.29 -1.43
N THR A 99 -8.16 8.70 -0.36
CA THR A 99 -8.45 7.26 -0.31
C THR A 99 -9.91 6.96 -0.63
N ASP A 100 -10.18 5.72 -0.98
CA ASP A 100 -11.52 5.15 -0.87
C ASP A 100 -11.99 5.15 0.60
N VAL A 101 -13.31 5.02 0.77
CA VAL A 101 -13.94 4.92 2.08
C VAL A 101 -13.90 3.46 2.53
N VAL A 102 -13.25 3.17 3.66
CA VAL A 102 -13.28 1.85 4.30
C VAL A 102 -13.82 2.01 5.71
N HIS A 103 -14.90 1.29 6.01
CA HIS A 103 -15.61 1.34 7.28
C HIS A 103 -15.91 2.78 7.75
N GLY A 104 -16.41 3.60 6.83
CA GLY A 104 -16.79 4.98 7.09
C GLY A 104 -15.61 5.95 7.19
N THR A 105 -14.36 5.50 7.08
CA THR A 105 -13.17 6.36 7.15
C THR A 105 -12.57 6.59 5.77
N ALA A 106 -12.16 7.83 5.49
CA ALA A 106 -11.37 8.18 4.32
C ALA A 106 -10.34 9.27 4.66
N TYR A 107 -9.21 9.26 3.95
CA TYR A 107 -8.14 10.23 4.11
C TYR A 107 -8.03 11.16 2.90
N GLU A 108 -7.63 12.38 3.17
CA GLU A 108 -7.16 13.35 2.20
C GLU A 108 -5.83 13.92 2.70
N PHE A 109 -4.79 13.81 1.88
CA PHE A 109 -3.50 14.43 2.14
C PHE A 109 -3.23 15.54 1.14
N LYS A 110 -2.75 16.67 1.65
CA LYS A 110 -2.27 17.80 0.87
C LYS A 110 -0.95 18.28 1.46
N GLY A 111 0.13 18.14 0.71
CA GLY A 111 1.46 18.46 1.20
C GLY A 111 2.51 18.45 0.13
N THR A 112 3.76 18.26 0.56
CA THR A 112 4.91 18.18 -0.34
C THR A 112 5.79 16.98 -0.03
N VAL A 113 6.42 16.44 -1.09
CA VAL A 113 7.58 15.56 -0.95
C VAL A 113 8.82 16.41 -0.67
N GLY A 114 9.78 15.88 0.09
CA GLY A 114 11.01 16.60 0.39
C GLY A 114 12.08 15.75 1.05
N ARG A 115 13.24 16.37 1.31
CA ARG A 115 14.33 15.78 2.07
C ARG A 115 14.01 15.74 3.56
N GLY A 116 14.28 14.61 4.19
CA GLY A 116 14.21 14.47 5.65
C GLY A 116 15.59 14.36 6.30
N GLU A 117 15.62 13.67 7.43
CA GLU A 117 16.79 13.54 8.32
C GLU A 117 17.77 12.46 7.87
N GLY A 118 17.34 11.54 7.01
CA GLY A 118 18.20 10.51 6.42
C GLY A 118 19.33 11.13 5.61
N LYS A 119 20.54 10.56 5.67
CA LYS A 119 21.74 11.17 5.07
C LYS A 119 22.00 10.67 3.67
N LYS A 120 21.67 9.41 3.40
CA LYS A 120 21.92 8.71 2.14
C LYS A 120 20.62 8.17 1.55
N PRO A 121 20.54 8.01 0.22
CA PRO A 121 19.50 7.21 -0.40
C PRO A 121 19.38 5.85 0.27
N GLY A 122 18.16 5.48 0.64
CA GLY A 122 17.87 4.23 1.34
C GLY A 122 17.90 4.34 2.88
N ASP A 123 18.45 5.41 3.46
CA ASP A 123 18.32 5.65 4.90
C ASP A 123 16.85 5.93 5.26
N GLU A 124 16.45 5.52 6.46
CA GLU A 124 15.17 5.94 7.04
C GLU A 124 15.05 7.47 7.00
N ALA A 125 13.86 7.95 6.67
CA ALA A 125 13.53 9.37 6.60
C ALA A 125 14.41 10.17 5.60
N TYR A 126 15.06 9.52 4.63
CA TYR A 126 15.77 10.24 3.56
C TYR A 126 14.83 11.12 2.73
N TYR A 127 13.62 10.61 2.49
CA TYR A 127 12.47 11.36 1.98
C TYR A 127 11.39 11.46 3.05
N VAL A 128 10.62 12.55 3.00
CA VAL A 128 9.44 12.77 3.85
C VAL A 128 8.28 13.33 3.04
N LEU A 129 7.06 12.99 3.46
CA LEU A 129 5.84 13.65 3.03
C LEU A 129 5.37 14.55 4.15
N LYS A 130 5.39 15.86 3.95
CA LYS A 130 4.98 16.84 4.97
C LYS A 130 3.75 17.60 4.50
N GLY A 131 2.73 17.72 5.35
CA GLY A 131 1.53 18.44 4.97
C GLY A 131 0.38 18.28 5.94
N MET A 132 -0.83 18.55 5.43
CA MET A 132 -2.07 18.40 6.15
C MET A 132 -2.74 17.07 5.80
N LEU A 133 -3.01 16.24 6.80
CA LEU A 133 -3.87 15.07 6.66
C LEU A 133 -5.25 15.39 7.23
N THR A 134 -6.28 15.25 6.41
CA THR A 134 -7.68 15.32 6.82
C THR A 134 -8.27 13.92 6.83
N GLU A 135 -8.77 13.52 7.98
CA GLU A 135 -9.49 12.29 8.23
C GLU A 135 -10.99 12.60 8.25
N ARG A 136 -11.75 11.96 7.36
CA ARG A 136 -13.22 12.05 7.33
C ARG A 136 -13.78 10.74 7.85
N VAL A 137 -14.66 10.82 8.85
CA VAL A 137 -15.33 9.67 9.46
C VAL A 137 -16.83 9.86 9.36
N THR A 138 -17.50 8.91 8.73
CA THR A 138 -18.95 8.81 8.63
C THR A 138 -19.43 7.66 9.51
N ASP A 139 -20.26 7.98 10.50
CA ASP A 139 -20.82 6.97 11.40
C ASP A 139 -22.04 6.25 10.80
N VAL A 140 -22.56 5.27 11.56
CA VAL A 140 -23.76 4.48 11.18
C VAL A 140 -25.03 5.32 11.03
N ASN A 141 -25.07 6.53 11.58
CA ASN A 141 -26.18 7.48 11.47
C ASN A 141 -25.98 8.46 10.29
N GLN A 142 -25.01 8.19 9.41
CA GLN A 142 -24.59 9.06 8.30
C GLN A 142 -24.08 10.43 8.74
N LYS A 143 -23.72 10.60 10.01
CA LYS A 143 -23.11 11.82 10.48
C LYS A 143 -21.63 11.80 10.11
N THR A 144 -21.22 12.81 9.34
CA THR A 144 -19.83 12.98 8.94
C THR A 144 -19.13 13.94 9.90
N SER A 145 -17.95 13.55 10.37
CA SER A 145 -17.01 14.41 11.08
C SER A 145 -15.69 14.49 10.33
N SER A 146 -14.91 15.54 10.56
CA SER A 146 -13.60 15.71 9.94
C SER A 146 -12.59 16.16 10.98
N LYS A 147 -11.40 15.57 10.93
CA LYS A 147 -10.25 15.95 11.76
C LYS A 147 -9.05 16.19 10.87
N SER A 148 -8.52 17.40 10.91
CA SER A 148 -7.30 17.76 10.20
C SER A 148 -6.13 17.88 11.16
N ARG A 149 -4.95 17.44 10.75
CA ARG A 149 -3.70 17.57 11.50
C ARG A 149 -2.51 17.72 10.57
N GLU A 150 -1.52 18.49 11.00
CA GLU A 150 -0.21 18.49 10.34
C GLU A 150 0.50 17.17 10.60
N VAL A 151 1.17 16.65 9.58
CA VAL A 151 1.86 15.36 9.60
C VAL A 151 3.23 15.45 8.92
N THR A 152 4.12 14.54 9.29
CA THR A 152 5.35 14.26 8.56
C THR A 152 5.52 12.75 8.49
N PHE A 153 5.31 12.18 7.31
CA PHE A 153 5.46 10.76 7.04
C PHE A 153 6.89 10.49 6.58
N LYS A 154 7.63 9.65 7.30
CA LYS A 154 9.04 9.36 7.03
C LYS A 154 9.14 8.13 6.14
N ALA A 155 9.94 8.21 5.07
CA ALA A 155 10.21 7.04 4.23
C ALA A 155 10.86 5.94 5.08
N PHE A 156 10.41 4.71 4.90
CA PHE A 156 11.08 3.55 5.45
C PHE A 156 12.42 3.32 4.75
N PRO A 157 13.40 2.71 5.45
CA PRO A 157 14.65 2.35 4.82
C PRO A 157 14.39 1.41 3.64
N SER A 158 15.20 1.56 2.59
CA SER A 158 15.12 0.76 1.36
C SER A 158 16.53 0.39 0.94
N ASP A 159 16.75 -0.82 0.43
CA ASP A 159 18.08 -1.32 0.04
C ASP A 159 18.69 -0.62 -1.21
N ALA A 160 18.22 0.58 -1.56
CA ALA A 160 18.68 1.38 -2.69
C ALA A 160 20.06 2.06 -2.47
N GLY A 161 20.90 1.52 -1.59
CA GLY A 161 22.30 1.91 -1.48
C GLY A 161 23.13 1.24 -2.58
N PRO A 162 24.17 1.88 -3.14
CA PRO A 162 25.10 1.17 -4.01
C PRO A 162 25.74 0.05 -3.18
N GLU A 163 25.49 -1.21 -3.55
CA GLU A 163 26.22 -2.32 -2.96
C GLU A 163 27.72 -2.04 -3.10
N PRO A 164 28.50 -2.07 -2.01
CA PRO A 164 29.95 -1.99 -2.13
C PRO A 164 30.38 -3.21 -2.94
N SER A 165 30.91 -2.96 -4.13
CA SER A 165 31.45 -3.97 -5.02
C SER A 165 32.41 -4.85 -4.21
N ARG A 166 32.02 -6.09 -3.92
CA ARG A 166 32.95 -7.07 -3.35
C ARG A 166 34.06 -7.25 -4.40
N LYS A 167 35.26 -6.80 -4.04
CA LYS A 167 36.50 -7.09 -4.76
C LYS A 167 36.87 -8.55 -4.61
#